data_AF-A0A4Q2ZB01-F1
#
_entry.id   AF-A0A4Q2ZB01-F1
#
_cell.length_a   1.000
_cell.length_b   1.000
_cell.length_c   1.000
_cell.angle_alpha   90.00
_cell.angle_beta   90.00
_cell.angle_gamma   90.00
#
_symmetry.space_group_name_H-M   'P 1'
#
loop_
_entity.id
_entity.type
_entity.pdbx_description
1 polymer ?
#
loop_
_entity_poly.entity_id
_entity_poly.type
_entity_poly.pdbx_seq_one_letter_code
_entity_poly.pdbx_strand_id
1 'polypeptide(L)'
;MMRLATIFALFLSALASAQEASKGDLKVRFLAERVPADLGQVVMATEKAKSTSFDLPVRNLSEPQAAPARVFAVKQATGKEAPLATVTLPDAGKSFVVILIPAATGYKSVVIAGADPSFKQGDVYFYNHGDKPVLCVMTLFADVVH
;
A
#
# COMPACT_ATOMS: atom_id res chain seq x y z
N MET A 1 -15.08 -50.36 11.37
CA MET A 1 -15.01 -49.38 10.27
C MET A 1 -15.35 -47.96 10.77
N MET A 2 -14.67 -47.47 11.82
CA MET A 2 -15.06 -46.22 12.51
C MET A 2 -13.83 -45.50 13.10
N ARG A 3 -12.72 -45.46 12.34
CA ARG A 3 -11.47 -44.77 12.75
C ARG A 3 -10.88 -43.87 11.65
N LEU A 4 -11.45 -43.86 10.44
CA LEU A 4 -10.97 -43.05 9.31
C LEU A 4 -11.66 -41.67 9.20
N ALA A 5 -12.83 -41.50 9.83
CA ALA A 5 -13.62 -40.27 9.74
C ALA A 5 -13.07 -39.10 10.59
N THR A 6 -12.24 -39.39 11.60
CA THR A 6 -11.78 -38.37 12.56
C THR A 6 -10.60 -37.55 12.05
N ILE A 7 -9.82 -38.06 11.09
CA ILE A 7 -8.63 -37.36 10.56
C ILE A 7 -9.02 -36.28 9.54
N PHE A 8 -10.11 -36.48 8.80
CA PHE A 8 -10.57 -35.51 7.78
C PHE A 8 -11.15 -34.23 8.40
N ALA A 9 -11.72 -34.32 9.61
CA ALA A 9 -12.30 -33.17 10.31
C ALA A 9 -11.24 -32.18 10.88
N LEU A 10 -10.02 -32.65 11.16
CA LEU A 10 -8.94 -31.79 11.68
C LEU A 10 -8.29 -30.92 10.59
N PHE A 11 -8.31 -31.36 9.34
CA PHE A 11 -7.71 -30.61 8.22
C PHE A 11 -8.60 -29.47 7.71
N LEU A 12 -9.91 -29.50 7.93
CA LEU A 12 -10.82 -28.43 7.47
C LEU A 12 -10.73 -27.17 8.33
N SER A 13 -10.40 -27.29 9.62
CA SER A 13 -10.26 -26.14 10.53
C SER A 13 -9.04 -25.26 10.24
N ALA A 14 -8.01 -25.80 9.57
CA ALA A 14 -6.80 -25.04 9.25
C ALA A 14 -6.99 -24.06 8.07
N LEU A 15 -7.93 -24.32 7.15
CA LEU A 15 -8.21 -23.41 6.04
C LEU A 15 -9.12 -22.23 6.42
N ALA A 16 -9.89 -22.34 7.51
CA ALA A 16 -10.78 -21.27 7.95
C ALA A 16 -10.04 -20.11 8.62
N SER A 17 -8.84 -20.33 9.18
CA SER A 17 -8.06 -19.30 9.88
C SER A 17 -7.29 -18.35 8.96
N ALA A 18 -7.29 -18.57 7.63
CA ALA A 18 -6.52 -17.77 6.68
C ALA A 18 -7.29 -16.57 6.12
N GLN A 19 -8.60 -16.42 6.40
CA GLN A 19 -9.47 -15.53 5.63
C GLN A 19 -10.13 -14.37 6.38
N GLU A 20 -9.81 -14.14 7.65
CA GLU A 20 -10.36 -12.99 8.39
C GLU A 20 -9.24 -12.06 8.87
N ALA A 21 -8.69 -11.27 7.94
CA ALA A 21 -8.24 -9.94 8.32
C ALA A 21 -9.51 -9.10 8.54
N SER A 22 -9.86 -8.90 9.80
CA SER A 22 -11.00 -8.08 10.22
C SER A 22 -10.96 -6.70 9.56
N LYS A 23 -12.14 -6.18 9.20
CA LYS A 23 -12.33 -4.80 8.72
C LYS A 23 -11.66 -3.83 9.71
N GLY A 24 -10.57 -3.18 9.30
CA GLY A 24 -9.83 -2.20 10.11
C GLY A 24 -8.44 -2.64 10.60
N ASP A 25 -8.08 -3.92 10.47
CA ASP A 25 -6.74 -4.41 10.88
C ASP A 25 -5.64 -4.09 9.87
N LEU A 26 -6.01 -3.84 8.61
CA LEU A 26 -5.08 -3.52 7.53
C LEU A 26 -4.81 -2.02 7.47
N LYS A 27 -3.57 -1.62 7.76
CA LYS A 27 -3.13 -0.22 7.70
C LYS A 27 -2.26 0.00 6.48
N VAL A 28 -2.53 1.07 5.75
CA VAL A 28 -1.74 1.51 4.59
C VAL A 28 -1.30 2.95 4.77
N ARG A 29 -0.05 3.25 4.42
CA ARG A 29 0.45 4.62 4.25
C ARG A 29 0.80 4.85 2.80
N PHE A 30 0.54 6.03 2.28
CA PHE A 30 0.80 6.37 0.88
C PHE A 30 1.94 7.36 0.75
N LEU A 31 2.67 7.23 -0.35
CA LEU A 31 3.58 8.25 -0.88
C LEU A 31 3.46 8.24 -2.40
N ALA A 32 3.22 9.39 -3.01
CA ALA A 32 3.24 9.52 -4.46
C ALA A 32 4.56 10.19 -4.90
N GLU A 33 5.14 9.73 -6.01
CA GLU A 33 6.32 10.40 -6.58
C GLU A 33 5.95 11.80 -7.12
N ARG A 34 4.76 11.91 -7.72
CA ARG A 34 4.21 13.17 -8.24
C ARG A 34 2.69 13.14 -8.18
N VAL A 35 2.08 14.28 -7.92
CA VAL A 35 0.63 14.47 -7.94
C VAL A 35 0.29 15.65 -8.86
N PRO A 36 -0.56 15.46 -9.89
CA PRO A 36 -1.09 16.56 -10.69
C PRO A 36 -1.84 17.57 -9.81
N ALA A 37 -1.71 18.87 -10.12
CA ALA A 37 -2.31 19.93 -9.31
C ALA A 37 -3.84 19.88 -9.26
N ASP A 38 -4.47 19.25 -10.26
CA ASP A 38 -5.90 19.11 -10.46
C ASP A 38 -6.48 17.79 -9.91
N LEU A 39 -5.65 16.87 -9.42
CA LEU A 39 -6.12 15.55 -8.95
C LEU A 39 -7.10 15.65 -7.77
N GLY A 40 -6.86 16.63 -6.88
CA GLY A 40 -7.59 16.79 -5.64
C GLY A 40 -7.42 15.59 -4.68
N GLN A 41 -8.46 15.35 -3.86
CA GLN A 41 -8.46 14.26 -2.89
C GLN A 41 -8.74 12.91 -3.55
N VAL A 42 -8.18 11.86 -2.96
CA VAL A 42 -8.37 10.47 -3.39
C VAL A 42 -9.05 9.64 -2.32
N VAL A 43 -9.54 8.48 -2.74
CA VAL A 43 -10.23 7.49 -1.90
C VAL A 43 -9.74 6.10 -2.26
N MET A 44 -9.70 5.21 -1.27
CA MET A 44 -9.58 3.78 -1.51
C MET A 44 -10.98 3.20 -1.68
N ALA A 45 -11.22 2.44 -2.73
CA ALA A 45 -12.52 1.89 -3.04
C ALA A 45 -12.44 0.43 -3.49
N THR A 46 -13.38 -0.36 -2.98
CA THR A 46 -13.79 -1.64 -3.54
C THR A 46 -15.26 -1.53 -3.98
N GLU A 47 -15.86 -2.62 -4.45
CA GLU A 47 -17.30 -2.66 -4.74
C GLU A 47 -18.16 -2.47 -3.48
N LYS A 48 -17.64 -2.82 -2.30
CA LYS A 48 -18.42 -2.90 -1.05
C LYS A 48 -18.05 -1.85 -0.01
N ALA A 49 -16.90 -1.20 -0.14
CA ALA A 49 -16.39 -0.27 0.86
C ALA A 49 -15.55 0.85 0.22
N LYS A 50 -15.62 2.03 0.82
CA LYS A 50 -14.88 3.23 0.43
C LYS A 50 -14.28 3.87 1.68
N SER A 51 -13.03 4.33 1.60
CA SER A 51 -12.39 5.07 2.69
C SER A 51 -12.87 6.51 2.76
N THR A 52 -12.50 7.19 3.84
CA THR A 52 -12.48 8.66 3.86
C THR A 52 -11.56 9.20 2.77
N SER A 53 -11.88 10.39 2.27
CA SER A 53 -11.04 11.10 1.32
C SER A 53 -9.76 11.60 2.00
N PHE A 54 -8.65 11.58 1.28
CA PHE A 54 -7.36 12.07 1.76
C PHE A 54 -6.52 12.62 0.60
N ASP A 55 -5.56 13.49 0.92
CA ASP A 55 -4.60 14.01 -0.05
C ASP A 55 -3.43 13.03 -0.22
N LEU A 56 -2.92 12.89 -1.45
CA LEU A 56 -1.71 12.11 -1.73
C LEU A 56 -0.47 12.95 -1.40
N PRO A 57 0.36 12.55 -0.41
CA PRO A 57 1.56 13.30 -0.10
C PRO A 57 2.70 12.91 -1.06
N VAL A 58 3.59 13.87 -1.35
CA VAL A 58 4.77 13.68 -2.22
C VAL A 58 6.12 13.81 -1.50
N ARG A 59 6.10 14.16 -0.21
CA ARG A 59 7.31 14.41 0.59
C ARG A 59 7.49 13.41 1.74
N ASN A 60 6.39 13.09 2.41
CA ASN A 60 6.36 12.22 3.58
C ASN A 60 5.29 11.15 3.38
N LEU A 61 5.41 10.05 4.12
CA LEU A 61 4.32 9.08 4.20
C LEU A 61 3.06 9.73 4.77
N SER A 62 1.91 9.36 4.25
CA SER A 62 0.62 9.76 4.82
C SER A 62 0.45 9.21 6.24
N GLU A 63 -0.53 9.78 6.96
CA GLU A 63 -1.08 9.10 8.12
C GLU A 63 -1.63 7.71 7.74
N PRO A 64 -1.58 6.73 8.66
CA PRO A 64 -2.14 5.41 8.42
C PRO A 64 -3.62 5.47 8.07
N GLN A 65 -3.99 4.91 6.92
CA GLN A 65 -5.37 4.74 6.47
C GLN A 65 -5.79 3.27 6.62
N ALA A 66 -7.05 3.03 6.98
CA ALA A 66 -7.60 1.68 7.03
C ALA A 66 -7.93 1.20 5.61
N ALA A 67 -7.26 0.15 5.16
CA ALA A 67 -7.50 -0.41 3.83
C ALA A 67 -8.86 -1.15 3.80
N PRO A 68 -9.71 -0.92 2.78
CA PRO A 68 -11.02 -1.55 2.70
C PRO A 68 -10.97 -3.06 2.39
N ALA A 69 -9.87 -3.53 1.80
CA ALA A 69 -9.59 -4.94 1.50
C ALA A 69 -8.08 -5.10 1.18
N ARG A 70 -7.62 -6.32 0.89
CA ARG A 70 -6.26 -6.56 0.35
C ARG A 70 -6.10 -6.12 -1.10
N VAL A 71 -7.18 -6.14 -1.87
CA VAL A 71 -7.21 -5.63 -3.24
C VAL A 71 -8.19 -4.47 -3.29
N PHE A 72 -7.71 -3.29 -3.70
CA PHE A 72 -8.55 -2.10 -3.79
C PHE A 72 -8.04 -1.15 -4.87
N ALA A 73 -8.93 -0.29 -5.36
CA ALA A 73 -8.59 0.77 -6.29
C ALA A 73 -8.36 2.09 -5.53
N VAL A 74 -7.37 2.87 -5.96
CA VAL A 74 -7.25 4.28 -5.62
C VAL A 74 -7.97 5.07 -6.70
N LYS A 75 -8.89 5.94 -6.31
CA LYS A 75 -9.71 6.76 -7.23
C LYS A 75 -9.72 8.21 -6.77
N GLN A 76 -10.00 9.15 -7.66
CA GLN A 76 -10.39 10.49 -7.23
C GLN A 76 -11.66 10.42 -6.36
N ALA A 77 -11.74 11.28 -5.34
CA ALA A 77 -12.86 11.32 -4.42
C ALA A 77 -14.19 11.65 -5.11
N THR A 78 -14.13 12.44 -6.18
CA THR A 78 -15.26 12.84 -7.05
C THR A 78 -15.93 11.65 -7.74
N GLY A 79 -15.23 10.53 -7.90
CA GLY A 79 -15.76 9.26 -8.40
C GLY A 79 -16.16 9.23 -9.88
N LYS A 80 -15.89 10.29 -10.64
CA LYS A 80 -16.27 10.41 -12.06
C LYS A 80 -15.27 9.76 -13.02
N GLU A 81 -14.10 9.37 -12.53
CA GLU A 81 -12.98 8.94 -13.35
C GLU A 81 -12.61 7.47 -13.16
N ALA A 82 -11.83 6.95 -14.10
CA ALA A 82 -11.22 5.63 -14.02
C ALA A 82 -10.32 5.51 -12.77
N PRO A 83 -10.07 4.28 -12.28
CA PRO A 83 -9.10 4.06 -11.23
C PRO A 83 -7.74 4.69 -11.55
N LEU A 84 -7.18 5.42 -10.59
CA LEU A 84 -5.83 5.97 -10.66
C LEU A 84 -4.80 4.87 -10.50
N ALA A 85 -5.07 3.90 -9.63
CA ALA A 85 -4.25 2.70 -9.45
C ALA A 85 -5.09 1.54 -8.91
N THR A 86 -4.61 0.32 -9.13
CA THR A 86 -5.07 -0.87 -8.41
C THR A 86 -3.94 -1.32 -7.50
N VAL A 87 -4.23 -1.48 -6.21
CA VAL A 87 -3.28 -1.91 -5.19
C VAL A 87 -3.63 -3.32 -4.73
N THR A 88 -2.62 -4.19 -4.72
CA THR A 88 -2.71 -5.55 -4.19
C THR A 88 -1.72 -5.69 -3.04
N LEU A 89 -2.23 -5.82 -1.83
CA LEU A 89 -1.44 -6.05 -0.63
C LEU A 89 -1.05 -7.54 -0.52
N PRO A 90 0.18 -7.87 -0.09
CA PRO A 90 0.57 -9.23 0.23
C PRO A 90 -0.36 -9.86 1.28
N ASP A 91 -0.47 -11.20 1.30
CA ASP A 91 -1.28 -11.93 2.29
C ASP A 91 -0.68 -11.86 3.70
N ALA A 92 0.64 -11.81 3.80
CA ALA A 92 1.33 -11.65 5.07
C ALA A 92 1.43 -10.18 5.49
N GLY A 93 1.25 -9.93 6.79
CA GLY A 93 1.37 -8.59 7.37
C GLY A 93 0.05 -7.84 7.50
N LYS A 94 0.09 -6.80 8.35
CA LYS A 94 -1.07 -5.94 8.70
C LYS A 94 -0.82 -4.45 8.44
N SER A 95 0.40 -4.06 8.12
CA SER A 95 0.79 -2.68 7.86
C SER A 95 1.61 -2.64 6.57
N PHE A 96 1.34 -1.68 5.70
CA PHE A 96 2.00 -1.57 4.40
C PHE A 96 2.26 -0.11 4.04
N VAL A 97 3.32 0.11 3.27
CA VAL A 97 3.59 1.37 2.56
C VAL A 97 3.27 1.13 1.09
N VAL A 98 2.51 2.04 0.50
CA VAL A 98 2.14 2.04 -0.91
C VAL A 98 2.78 3.26 -1.58
N ILE A 99 3.69 3.00 -2.52
CA ILE A 99 4.32 4.03 -3.34
C ILE A 99 3.61 4.09 -4.69
N LEU A 100 3.15 5.28 -5.08
CA LEU A 100 2.47 5.53 -6.34
C LEU A 100 3.42 6.23 -7.31
N ILE A 101 3.77 5.54 -8.39
CA ILE A 101 4.69 6.01 -9.43
C ILE A 101 3.87 6.35 -10.67
N PRO A 102 4.01 7.56 -11.24
CA PRO A 102 3.33 7.93 -12.48
C PRO A 102 3.54 6.90 -13.59
N ALA A 103 2.46 6.53 -14.27
CA ALA A 103 2.47 5.65 -15.42
C ALA A 103 1.77 6.34 -16.62
N ALA A 104 1.74 5.68 -17.78
CA ALA A 104 1.05 6.19 -18.96
C ALA A 104 -0.44 6.51 -18.67
N THR A 105 -1.08 5.71 -17.80
CA THR A 105 -2.42 5.97 -17.29
C THR A 105 -2.43 5.79 -15.77
N GLY A 106 -2.60 6.91 -15.05
CA GLY A 106 -2.64 6.93 -13.59
C GLY A 106 -1.28 6.58 -12.97
N TYR A 107 -1.28 5.59 -12.09
CA TYR A 107 -0.14 5.20 -11.27
C TYR A 107 0.09 3.68 -11.26
N LYS A 108 1.36 3.31 -11.27
CA LYS A 108 1.83 1.99 -10.85
C LYS A 108 2.02 2.00 -9.33
N SER A 109 1.47 1.00 -8.64
CA SER A 109 1.68 0.84 -7.20
C SER A 109 2.85 -0.10 -6.90
N VAL A 110 3.70 0.29 -5.95
CA VAL A 110 4.68 -0.59 -5.29
C VAL A 110 4.27 -0.73 -3.83
N VAL A 111 4.21 -1.97 -3.33
CA VAL A 111 3.77 -2.26 -1.96
C VAL A 111 4.95 -2.83 -1.17
N ILE A 112 5.20 -2.24 -0.01
CA ILE A 112 6.25 -2.63 0.92
C ILE A 112 5.58 -3.02 2.25
N ALA A 113 6.00 -4.13 2.85
CA ALA A 113 5.51 -4.51 4.17
C ALA A 113 6.04 -3.52 5.22
N GLY A 114 5.15 -2.96 6.04
CA GLY A 114 5.51 -1.98 7.07
C GLY A 114 6.27 -2.57 8.26
N ALA A 115 6.31 -3.90 8.37
CA ALA A 115 7.13 -4.63 9.34
C ALA A 115 8.36 -5.28 8.69
N ASP A 116 8.76 -4.83 7.50
CA ASP A 116 9.98 -5.30 6.88
C ASP A 116 11.18 -4.91 7.77
N PRO A 117 11.97 -5.88 8.28
CA PRO A 117 13.11 -5.58 9.14
C PRO A 117 14.18 -4.72 8.46
N SER A 118 14.15 -4.64 7.12
CA SER A 118 14.99 -3.77 6.30
C SER A 118 14.51 -2.32 6.25
N PHE A 119 13.39 -1.99 6.91
CA PHE A 119 12.78 -0.67 6.89
C PHE A 119 12.52 -0.13 8.30
N LYS A 120 13.45 0.68 8.79
CA LYS A 120 13.40 1.33 10.11
C LYS A 120 13.15 2.82 9.95
N GLN A 121 12.57 3.42 10.99
CA GLN A 121 12.40 4.87 11.05
C GLN A 121 13.78 5.55 10.97
N GLY A 122 13.91 6.51 10.06
CA GLY A 122 15.17 7.20 9.78
C GLY A 122 15.92 6.66 8.57
N ASP A 123 15.52 5.50 8.04
CA ASP A 123 16.12 4.96 6.81
C ASP A 123 15.73 5.82 5.60
N VAL A 124 16.69 6.00 4.69
CA VAL A 124 16.48 6.67 3.41
C VAL A 124 16.20 5.61 2.35
N TYR A 125 15.02 5.69 1.74
CA TYR A 125 14.61 4.79 0.67
C TYR A 125 14.91 5.39 -0.70
N PHE A 126 15.59 4.60 -1.54
CA PHE A 126 15.80 4.92 -2.95
C PHE A 126 15.02 3.94 -3.82
N TYR A 127 13.98 4.47 -4.47
CA TYR A 127 13.34 3.75 -5.55
C TYR A 127 13.96 4.19 -6.87
N ASN A 128 14.72 3.30 -7.49
CA ASN A 128 15.19 3.53 -8.85
C ASN A 128 14.11 3.10 -9.85
N HIS A 129 13.42 4.07 -10.43
CA HIS A 129 12.47 3.81 -11.51
C HIS A 129 13.13 3.66 -12.89
N GLY A 130 14.43 3.93 -13.00
CA GLY A 130 15.19 3.76 -14.24
C GLY A 130 15.55 2.31 -14.52
N ASP A 131 15.82 2.02 -15.80
CA ASP A 131 16.36 0.75 -16.28
C ASP A 131 17.89 0.62 -16.10
N LYS A 132 18.52 1.64 -15.50
CA LYS A 132 19.97 1.73 -15.30
C LYS A 132 20.33 1.65 -13.82
N PRO A 133 21.43 0.98 -13.44
CA PRO A 133 21.92 0.99 -12.07
C PRO A 133 22.22 2.40 -11.56
N VAL A 134 21.86 2.67 -10.31
CA VAL A 134 22.30 3.89 -9.60
C VAL A 134 23.73 3.65 -9.14
N LEU A 135 24.68 4.43 -9.65
CA LEU A 135 26.10 4.29 -9.31
C LEU A 135 26.49 4.99 -8.00
N CYS A 136 25.82 6.11 -7.69
CA CYS A 136 26.11 6.92 -6.51
C CYS A 136 24.87 7.76 -6.17
N VAL A 137 24.63 7.97 -4.88
CA VAL A 137 23.72 9.01 -4.38
C VAL A 137 24.57 10.04 -3.63
N MET A 138 24.49 11.30 -4.04
CA MET A 138 25.12 12.41 -3.33
C MET A 138 24.05 13.20 -2.60
N THR A 139 24.10 13.21 -1.27
CA THR A 139 23.21 14.03 -0.43
C THR A 139 23.95 15.31 -0.05
N LEU A 140 23.47 16.46 -0.53
CA LEU A 140 24.05 17.76 -0.19
C LEU A 140 23.34 18.28 1.06
N PHE A 141 24.07 18.35 2.19
CA PHE A 141 23.60 19.08 3.36
C PHE A 141 24.09 20.52 3.23
N ALA A 142 23.17 21.46 2.98
CA ALA A 142 23.47 22.87 3.12
C ALA A 142 23.38 23.20 4.62
N ASP A 143 24.52 23.29 5.29
CA ASP A 143 24.57 23.82 6.65
C ASP A 143 24.08 25.27 6.62
N VAL A 144 22.95 25.54 7.27
CA VAL A 144 22.57 26.91 7.62
C VAL A 144 23.46 27.30 8.78
N VAL A 145 24.59 27.94 8.47
CA VAL A 145 25.42 28.61 9.46
C VAL A 145 24.58 29.73 10.07
N HIS A 146 24.20 29.58 11.33
CA HIS A 146 23.59 30.62 12.15
C HIS A 146 24.61 31.66 12.58
#